data_AF-A0A1A7Y1A0-F1
#
_entry.id   AF-A0A1A7Y1A0-F1
#
_cell.length_a   1.000
_cell.length_b   1.000
_cell.length_c   1.000
_cell.angle_alpha   90.00
_cell.angle_beta   90.00
_cell.angle_gamma   90.00
#
_symmetry.space_group_name_H-M   'P 1'
#
loop_
_entity.id
_entity.type
_entity.pdbx_description
1 polymer ?
#
loop_
_entity_poly.entity_id
_entity_poly.type
_entity_poly.pdbx_seq_one_letter_code
_entity_poly.pdbx_strand_id
1 'polypeptide(L)'
;RSFKILRHLGCNFLVPPTTVEDQNGLVTYSVVKSIVGNVCHTLIDRTKYGGVFLPGFKVAEKDWSLKQEDLSCPVTHLDHITYACPRKSTQQVMQWYEKLFGFQ
;
A
#
# COMPACT_ATOMS: atom_id res chain seq x y z
N ARG A 1 -8.27 6.37 11.17
CA ARG A 1 -9.74 6.59 11.10
C ARG A 1 -10.41 5.30 10.64
N SER A 2 -11.67 5.03 11.03
CA SER A 2 -12.38 3.82 10.60
C SER A 2 -12.85 3.91 9.14
N PHE A 3 -13.08 2.76 8.49
CA PHE A 3 -13.62 2.67 7.13
C PHE A 3 -14.89 3.53 6.94
N LYS A 4 -15.83 3.46 7.89
CA LYS A 4 -17.09 4.22 7.84
C LYS A 4 -16.84 5.73 7.80
N ILE A 5 -15.91 6.22 8.62
CA ILE A 5 -15.54 7.64 8.66
C ILE A 5 -14.91 8.07 7.33
N LEU A 6 -13.96 7.29 6.80
CA LEU A 6 -13.29 7.61 5.54
C LEU A 6 -14.28 7.65 4.37
N ARG A 7 -15.20 6.67 4.31
CA ARG A 7 -16.24 6.63 3.28
C ARG A 7 -17.16 7.85 3.36
N HIS A 8 -17.56 8.27 4.57
CA HIS A 8 -18.37 9.48 4.77
C HIS A 8 -17.64 10.76 4.34
N LEU A 9 -16.30 10.82 4.50
CA LEU A 9 -15.47 11.95 4.08
C LEU A 9 -15.24 12.02 2.55
N GLY A 10 -15.78 11.07 1.79
CA GLY A 10 -15.66 11.00 0.33
C GLY A 10 -14.50 10.14 -0.18
N CYS A 11 -13.92 9.28 0.67
CA CYS A 11 -12.90 8.34 0.22
C CYS A 11 -13.49 7.29 -0.73
N ASN A 12 -12.86 7.11 -1.89
CA ASN A 12 -13.30 6.14 -2.90
C ASN A 12 -12.63 4.78 -2.67
N PHE A 13 -13.38 3.84 -2.09
CA PHE A 13 -12.93 2.46 -1.91
C PHE A 13 -13.26 1.61 -3.13
N LEU A 14 -12.22 1.09 -3.78
CA LEU A 14 -12.34 0.08 -4.84
C LEU A 14 -12.56 -1.32 -4.25
N VAL A 15 -11.98 -1.59 -3.09
CA VAL A 15 -12.18 -2.82 -2.31
C VAL A 15 -12.47 -2.41 -0.86
N PRO A 16 -13.65 -2.76 -0.30
CA PRO A 16 -13.92 -2.53 1.12
C PRO A 16 -13.01 -3.41 1.99
N PRO A 17 -12.90 -3.17 3.31
CA PRO A 17 -12.15 -4.04 4.21
C PRO A 17 -12.53 -5.50 4.00
N THR A 18 -11.56 -6.28 3.53
CA THR A 18 -11.72 -7.68 3.10
C THR A 18 -10.63 -8.49 3.77
N THR A 19 -11.02 -9.60 4.40
CA THR A 19 -10.09 -10.50 5.07
C THR A 19 -9.80 -11.70 4.17
N VAL A 20 -8.52 -12.04 4.06
CA VAL A 20 -7.99 -13.23 3.38
C VAL A 20 -7.13 -14.02 4.35
N GLU A 21 -7.06 -15.33 4.14
CA GLU A 21 -6.43 -16.26 5.08
C GLU A 21 -5.60 -17.31 4.33
N ASP A 22 -4.49 -17.72 4.94
CA ASP A 22 -3.84 -18.98 4.64
C ASP A 22 -3.31 -19.65 5.92
N GLN A 23 -2.53 -20.72 5.78
CA GLN A 23 -1.91 -21.46 6.89
C GLN A 23 -1.07 -20.62 7.87
N ASN A 24 -0.65 -19.41 7.47
CA ASN A 24 0.13 -18.49 8.29
C ASN A 24 -0.72 -17.40 8.98
N GLY A 25 -2.06 -17.44 8.83
CA GLY A 25 -3.00 -16.56 9.53
C GLY A 25 -3.79 -15.63 8.61
N LEU A 26 -4.22 -14.49 9.16
CA LEU A 26 -5.20 -13.57 8.56
C LEU A 26 -4.59 -12.22 8.16
N VAL A 27 -4.90 -11.76 6.96
CA VAL A 27 -4.64 -10.38 6.51
C VAL A 27 -5.97 -9.70 6.18
N THR A 28 -6.17 -8.49 6.70
CA THR A 28 -7.28 -7.64 6.25
C THR A 28 -6.73 -6.51 5.38
N TYR A 29 -7.28 -6.34 4.18
CA TYR A 29 -6.86 -5.27 3.29
C TYR A 29 -8.05 -4.47 2.76
N SER A 30 -7.77 -3.26 2.28
CA SER A 30 -8.72 -2.45 1.52
C SER A 30 -7.98 -1.68 0.43
N VAL A 31 -8.66 -1.33 -0.66
CA VAL A 31 -8.05 -0.59 -1.78
C VAL A 31 -8.77 0.74 -1.94
N VAL A 32 -8.01 1.83 -1.87
CA VAL A 32 -8.48 3.20 -2.03
C VAL A 32 -7.96 3.78 -3.33
N LYS A 33 -8.83 4.39 -4.14
CA LYS A 33 -8.40 5.14 -5.33
C LYS A 33 -7.82 6.49 -4.90
N SER A 34 -6.60 6.78 -5.34
CA SER A 34 -5.97 8.09 -5.13
C SER A 34 -6.65 9.19 -5.95
N ILE A 35 -6.48 10.44 -5.53
CA ILE A 35 -6.78 11.60 -6.36
C ILE A 35 -5.79 11.75 -7.53
N VAL A 36 -4.64 11.08 -7.46
CA VAL A 36 -3.59 11.11 -8.50
C VAL A 36 -3.82 10.00 -9.52
N GLY A 37 -4.47 10.32 -10.64
CA GLY A 37 -4.59 9.45 -11.80
C GLY A 37 -5.17 8.06 -11.51
N ASN A 38 -4.44 7.02 -11.89
CA ASN A 38 -4.76 5.60 -11.68
C ASN A 38 -4.07 4.99 -10.47
N VAL A 39 -3.41 5.80 -9.63
CA VAL A 39 -2.75 5.31 -8.41
C VAL A 39 -3.79 4.81 -7.42
N CYS A 40 -3.52 3.67 -6.81
CA CYS A 40 -4.34 3.11 -5.74
C CYS A 40 -3.46 2.84 -4.51
N HIS A 41 -4.05 3.03 -3.32
CA HIS A 41 -3.43 2.71 -2.04
C HIS A 41 -4.07 1.45 -1.48
N THR A 42 -3.28 0.40 -1.33
CA THR A 42 -3.71 -0.81 -0.62
C THR A 42 -3.31 -0.68 0.84
N LEU A 43 -4.31 -0.53 1.71
CA LEU A 43 -4.11 -0.52 3.16
C LEU A 43 -4.11 -1.95 3.66
N ILE A 44 -3.10 -2.35 4.42
CA ILE A 44 -2.88 -3.74 4.84
C ILE A 44 -2.74 -3.78 6.36
N ASP A 45 -3.58 -4.58 7.01
CA ASP A 45 -3.42 -5.03 8.38
C ASP A 45 -2.95 -6.49 8.38
N ARG A 46 -1.71 -6.70 8.79
CA ARG A 46 -1.05 -8.00 8.91
C ARG A 46 -0.77 -8.40 10.37
N THR A 47 -1.38 -7.73 11.34
CA THR A 47 -1.12 -7.97 12.77
C THR A 47 -1.40 -9.41 13.22
N LYS A 48 -2.25 -10.14 12.47
CA LYS A 48 -2.61 -11.55 12.69
C LYS A 48 -2.01 -12.50 11.64
N TYR A 49 -0.96 -12.08 10.95
CA TYR A 49 -0.33 -12.86 9.88
C TYR A 49 1.16 -13.05 10.12
N GLY A 50 1.62 -14.31 10.15
CA GLY A 50 3.01 -14.69 10.40
C GLY A 50 3.81 -15.05 9.15
N GLY A 51 3.21 -15.03 7.95
CA GLY A 51 3.88 -15.41 6.72
C GLY A 51 4.84 -14.31 6.20
N VAL A 52 5.77 -14.70 5.33
CA VAL A 52 6.84 -13.79 4.83
C VAL A 52 6.33 -12.66 3.93
N PHE A 53 5.16 -12.84 3.30
CA PHE A 53 4.56 -11.85 2.42
C PHE A 53 3.06 -11.67 2.68
N LEU A 54 2.20 -12.32 1.88
CA LEU A 54 0.73 -12.24 1.95
C LEU A 54 0.09 -13.57 1.50
N PRO A 55 -1.16 -13.84 1.92
CA PRO A 55 -1.90 -15.00 1.45
C PRO A 55 -2.01 -15.07 -0.08
N GLY A 56 -1.89 -16.28 -0.63
CA GLY A 56 -1.98 -16.56 -2.07
C GLY A 56 -0.66 -16.43 -2.84
N PHE A 57 0.43 -16.00 -2.18
CA PHE A 57 1.77 -15.98 -2.77
C PHE A 57 2.57 -17.21 -2.37
N LYS A 58 3.49 -17.63 -3.25
CA LYS A 58 4.46 -18.70 -2.98
C LYS A 58 5.86 -18.09 -2.94
N VAL A 59 6.71 -18.62 -2.08
CA VAL A 59 8.14 -18.26 -2.06
C VAL A 59 8.77 -18.76 -3.35
N ALA A 60 9.38 -17.85 -4.12
CA ALA A 60 10.14 -18.23 -5.29
C ALA A 60 11.49 -18.83 -4.84
N GLU A 61 11.88 -19.94 -5.44
CA GLU A 61 13.24 -20.47 -5.26
C GLU A 61 14.23 -19.48 -5.88
N LYS A 62 15.25 -19.07 -5.11
CA LYS A 62 16.26 -18.12 -5.58
C LYS A 62 17.11 -18.84 -6.65
N ASP A 63 17.03 -18.38 -7.90
CA ASP A 63 17.93 -18.88 -8.93
C ASP A 63 19.33 -18.30 -8.68
N TRP A 64 20.20 -19.13 -8.09
CA TRP A 64 21.59 -18.78 -7.76
C TRP A 64 22.45 -18.49 -8.99
N SER A 65 21.93 -18.66 -10.22
CA SER A 65 22.60 -18.28 -11.46
C SER A 65 22.51 -16.78 -11.80
N LEU A 66 21.58 -16.05 -11.15
CA LEU A 66 21.53 -14.59 -11.26
C LEU A 66 22.65 -14.01 -10.40
N LYS A 67 23.55 -13.28 -11.08
CA LYS A 67 24.73 -12.58 -10.54
C LYS A 67 24.48 -12.12 -9.09
N GLN A 68 25.41 -12.44 -8.19
CA GLN A 68 25.43 -11.90 -6.82
C GLN A 68 24.93 -10.45 -6.87
N GLU A 69 23.81 -10.19 -6.19
CA GLU A 69 23.36 -8.81 -5.96
C GLU A 69 24.60 -8.03 -5.50
N ASP A 70 24.88 -6.89 -6.13
CA ASP A 70 26.01 -6.07 -5.76
C ASP A 70 25.77 -5.55 -4.33
N LEU A 71 26.27 -6.32 -3.35
CA LEU A 71 26.06 -6.09 -1.92
C LEU A 71 26.76 -4.81 -1.42
N SER A 72 27.48 -4.10 -2.30
CA SER A 72 28.17 -2.85 -1.95
C SER A 72 27.21 -1.70 -1.63
N CYS A 73 25.96 -1.76 -2.10
CA CYS A 73 24.95 -0.73 -1.85
C CYS A 73 23.56 -1.34 -1.57
N PRO A 74 23.33 -1.88 -0.37
CA PRO A 74 22.05 -2.51 -0.05
C PRO A 74 20.93 -1.46 0.07
N VAL A 75 19.87 -1.62 -0.72
CA VAL A 75 18.62 -0.88 -0.54
C VAL A 75 17.81 -1.55 0.56
N THR A 76 17.58 -0.83 1.66
CA THR A 76 16.93 -1.39 2.85
C THR A 76 15.50 -0.90 3.03
N HIS A 77 15.21 0.34 2.61
CA HIS A 77 13.94 1.01 2.85
C HIS A 77 13.57 1.91 1.67
N LEU A 78 12.28 2.20 1.56
CA LEU A 78 11.79 3.28 0.71
C LEU A 78 11.69 4.55 1.55
N ASP A 79 12.40 5.59 1.15
CA ASP A 79 12.40 6.88 1.85
C ASP A 79 11.13 7.68 1.53
N HIS A 80 10.84 7.90 0.24
CA HIS A 80 9.65 8.64 -0.19
C HIS A 80 9.15 8.20 -1.57
N ILE A 81 7.92 8.59 -1.89
CA ILE A 81 7.30 8.43 -3.21
C ILE A 81 6.89 9.81 -3.70
N THR A 82 7.36 10.20 -4.89
CA THR A 82 7.05 11.49 -5.51
C THR A 82 6.08 11.32 -6.67
N TYR A 83 5.09 12.21 -6.76
CA TYR A 83 4.17 12.26 -7.89
C TYR A 83 4.52 13.38 -8.86
N ALA A 84 4.59 13.04 -10.14
CA ALA A 84 4.46 14.03 -11.21
C ALA A 84 2.98 14.34 -11.43
N CYS A 85 2.55 15.53 -11.03
CA CYS A 85 1.15 15.92 -11.03
C CYS A 85 0.83 16.92 -12.15
N PRO A 86 -0.42 16.96 -12.66
CA PRO A 86 -0.87 18.02 -13.55
C PRO A 86 -0.65 19.41 -12.95
N ARG A 87 -0.41 20.40 -13.81
CA ARG A 87 -0.14 21.77 -13.36
C ARG A 87 -1.27 22.28 -12.47
N LYS A 88 -0.91 22.97 -11.37
CA LYS A 88 -1.83 23.54 -10.36
C LYS A 88 -2.64 22.54 -9.52
N SER A 89 -2.30 21.24 -9.52
CA SER A 89 -3.04 20.23 -8.73
C SER A 89 -2.42 19.90 -7.37
N THR A 90 -1.17 20.31 -7.09
CA THR A 90 -0.41 19.94 -5.88
C THR A 90 -1.19 20.18 -4.59
N GLN A 91 -1.81 21.35 -4.43
CA GLN A 91 -2.55 21.70 -3.21
C GLN A 91 -3.76 20.78 -2.98
N GLN A 92 -4.46 20.38 -4.05
CA GLN A 92 -5.60 19.45 -3.94
C GLN A 92 -5.12 18.05 -3.55
N VAL A 93 -3.97 17.62 -4.07
CA VAL A 93 -3.35 16.35 -3.68
C VAL A 93 -2.98 16.37 -2.21
N MET A 94 -2.30 17.40 -1.72
CA MET A 94 -1.94 17.54 -0.31
C MET A 94 -3.17 17.52 0.61
N GLN A 95 -4.18 18.34 0.30
CA GLN A 95 -5.44 18.40 1.05
C GLN A 95 -6.16 17.05 1.08
N TRP A 96 -6.06 16.24 0.03
CA TRP A 96 -6.65 14.91 0.00
C TRP A 96 -5.98 13.96 1.02
N TYR A 97 -4.65 13.98 1.12
CA TYR A 97 -3.92 13.20 2.11
C TYR A 97 -4.13 13.71 3.54
N GLU A 98 -4.09 15.02 3.75
CA GLU A 98 -4.42 15.65 5.04
C GLU A 98 -5.84 15.27 5.49
N LYS A 99 -6.83 15.45 4.61
CA LYS A 99 -8.23 15.22 4.94
C LYS A 99 -8.52 13.74 5.20
N LEU A 100 -8.00 12.82 4.39
CA LEU A 100 -8.38 11.41 4.49
C LEU A 100 -7.45 10.61 5.41
N PHE A 101 -6.14 10.84 5.31
CA PHE A 101 -5.14 10.05 6.02
C PHE A 101 -4.51 10.79 7.21
N GLY A 102 -4.75 12.10 7.34
CA GLY A 102 -4.21 12.90 8.44
C GLY A 102 -2.72 13.17 8.30
N PHE A 103 -2.19 13.15 7.07
CA PHE A 103 -0.81 13.56 6.81
C PHE A 103 -0.65 15.06 7.08
N GLN A 104 0.57 15.50 7.39
CA GLN A 104 0.92 16.87 7.74
C GLN A 104 2.03 17.37 6.83
#